data_AF-A0AAU7TL14-F1
#
_entry.id   AF-A0AAU7TL14-F1
#
_cell.length_a   1.000
_cell.length_b   1.000
_cell.length_c   1.000
_cell.angle_alpha   90.00
_cell.angle_beta   90.00
_cell.angle_gamma   90.00
#
_symmetry.space_group_name_H-M   'P 1'
#
loop_
_entity.id
_entity.type
_entity.pdbx_description
1 polymer ?
#
loop_
_entity_poly.entity_id
_entity_poly.type
_entity_poly.pdbx_seq_one_letter_code
_entity_poly.pdbx_strand_id
1 'polypeptide(L)' 'MQESNEGKRQWLNVADVAAELGMAEMTLYRAIAAGEFPAVRIGRRLVIPARVLDRMGEAAISTGRVVTAAEFSGEAS' A
#
# COMPACT_ATOMS: atom_id res chain seq x y z
N MET A 1 -14.80 -25.84 -6.73
CA MET A 1 -13.46 -25.25 -6.84
C MET A 1 -13.61 -24.04 -7.74
N GLN A 2 -13.66 -22.83 -7.18
CA GLN A 2 -13.73 -21.62 -8.01
C GLN A 2 -12.32 -21.28 -8.46
N GLU A 3 -12.16 -21.10 -9.77
CA GLU A 3 -10.95 -20.66 -10.44
C GLU A 3 -10.38 -19.41 -9.77
N SER A 4 -9.17 -19.55 -9.23
CA SER A 4 -8.37 -18.45 -8.70
C SER A 4 -8.21 -17.40 -9.80
N ASN A 5 -8.81 -16.24 -9.63
CA ASN A 5 -8.54 -15.07 -10.45
C ASN A 5 -7.10 -14.62 -10.19
N GLU A 6 -6.15 -15.27 -10.86
CA GLU A 6 -4.73 -14.90 -10.96
C GLU A 6 -4.55 -13.66 -11.85
N GLY A 7 -5.53 -12.76 -11.87
CA GLY A 7 -5.30 -11.38 -12.24
C GLY A 7 -4.81 -10.65 -10.99
N LYS A 8 -3.48 -10.65 -10.73
CA LYS A 8 -2.85 -9.77 -9.72
C LYS A 8 -3.49 -8.39 -9.86
N ARG A 9 -4.41 -8.02 -8.94
CA ARG A 9 -5.10 -6.72 -9.02
C ARG A 9 -4.02 -5.65 -9.05
N GLN A 10 -3.89 -4.92 -10.16
CA GLN A 10 -2.82 -3.94 -10.29
C GLN A 10 -3.03 -2.74 -9.35
N TRP A 11 -4.27 -2.52 -8.95
CA TRP A 11 -4.73 -1.41 -8.12
C TRP A 11 -5.66 -1.94 -7.05
N LEU A 12 -5.36 -1.56 -5.81
CA LEU A 12 -6.12 -1.86 -4.61
C LEU A 12 -6.70 -0.55 -4.06
N ASN A 13 -7.85 -0.61 -3.39
CA ASN A 13 -8.33 0.53 -2.63
C ASN A 13 -7.76 0.49 -1.19
N VAL A 14 -8.02 1.54 -0.40
CA VAL A 14 -7.53 1.64 0.98
C VAL A 14 -8.09 0.51 1.86
N ALA A 15 -9.35 0.11 1.66
CA ALA A 15 -9.97 -0.97 2.42
C ALA A 15 -9.35 -2.34 2.13
N ASP A 16 -9.08 -2.64 0.86
CA ASP A 16 -8.41 -3.88 0.43
C ASP A 16 -7.04 -4.00 1.12
N VAL A 17 -6.23 -2.94 1.07
CA VAL A 17 -4.88 -2.93 1.66
C VAL A 17 -4.94 -2.98 3.19
N ALA A 18 -5.87 -2.27 3.81
CA ALA A 18 -6.05 -2.32 5.25
C ALA A 18 -6.42 -3.73 5.73
N ALA A 19 -7.33 -4.41 5.03
CA ALA A 19 -7.70 -5.79 5.31
C ALA A 19 -6.52 -6.76 5.13
N GLU A 20 -5.73 -6.58 4.07
CA GLU A 20 -4.54 -7.39 3.79
C GLU A 20 -3.45 -7.22 4.88
N LEU A 21 -3.27 -5.99 5.38
CA LEU A 21 -2.33 -5.68 6.47
C LEU A 21 -2.89 -5.96 7.87
N GLY A 22 -4.16 -6.34 8.01
CA GLY A 22 -4.82 -6.50 9.31
C GLY A 22 -4.96 -5.18 10.09
N MET A 23 -5.03 -4.05 9.40
CA MET A 23 -5.11 -2.70 9.96
C MET A 23 -6.53 -2.13 9.86
N ALA A 24 -6.85 -1.18 10.74
CA ALA A 24 -8.06 -0.36 10.56
C ALA A 24 -7.89 0.58 9.35
N GLU A 25 -8.92 0.68 8.51
CA GLU A 25 -8.93 1.58 7.34
C GLU A 25 -8.55 3.02 7.71
N MET A 26 -9.08 3.51 8.83
CA MET A 26 -8.81 4.86 9.32
C MET A 26 -7.33 5.10 9.62
N THR A 27 -6.59 4.09 10.10
CA THR A 27 -5.15 4.20 10.33
C THR A 27 -4.42 4.36 9.01
N LEU A 28 -4.80 3.58 8.00
CA LEU A 28 -4.19 3.67 6.67
C LEU A 28 -4.53 5.00 5.98
N TYR A 29 -5.77 5.48 6.08
CA TYR A 29 -6.13 6.83 5.60
C TYR A 29 -5.30 7.93 6.27
N ARG A 30 -5.08 7.84 7.58
CA ARG A 30 -4.24 8.82 8.31
C ARG A 30 -2.79 8.78 7.83
N ALA A 31 -2.21 7.60 7.67
CA ALA A 31 -0.85 7.44 7.17
C ALA A 31 -0.70 8.04 5.76
N ILE A 32 -1.66 7.77 4.86
CA ILE A 32 -1.67 8.38 3.52
C ILE A 32 -1.78 9.91 3.60
N ALA A 33 -2.66 10.43 4.45
CA ALA A 33 -2.84 11.87 4.62
C ALA A 33 -1.60 12.56 5.23
N ALA A 34 -0.85 11.85 6.08
CA ALA A 34 0.41 12.30 6.66
C ALA A 34 1.61 12.15 5.69
N GLY A 35 1.41 11.54 4.52
CA GLY A 35 2.50 11.23 3.59
C GLY A 35 3.40 10.07 4.04
N GLU A 36 2.94 9.27 5.00
CA GLU A 36 3.66 8.12 5.56
C GLU A 36 3.37 6.82 4.81
N PHE A 37 2.38 6.80 3.91
CA PHE A 37 2.06 5.64 3.10
C PHE A 37 1.80 6.03 1.64
N PRO A 38 2.43 5.34 0.67
CA PRO A 38 2.31 5.69 -0.74
C PRO A 38 0.93 5.32 -1.28
N ALA A 39 0.24 6.32 -1.81
CA ALA A 39 -1.03 6.16 -2.50
C ALA A 39 -1.13 7.12 -3.68
N VAL A 40 -1.93 6.75 -4.67
CA VAL A 40 -2.25 7.57 -5.84
C VAL A 40 -3.65 8.12 -5.67
N ARG A 41 -3.79 9.45 -5.76
CA ARG A 41 -5.07 10.14 -5.71
C ARG A 41 -5.57 10.41 -7.12
N ILE A 42 -6.71 9.82 -7.47
CA ILE A 42 -7.40 10.04 -8.75
C ILE A 42 -8.73 10.74 -8.44
N GLY A 43 -8.75 12.06 -8.61
CA GLY A 43 -9.88 12.90 -8.20
C GLY A 43 -10.14 12.78 -6.70
N ARG A 44 -11.28 12.17 -6.33
CA ARG A 44 -11.70 11.95 -4.93
C ARG A 44 -11.33 10.56 -4.39
N ARG A 45 -10.75 9.68 -5.22
CA ARG A 45 -10.46 8.30 -4.85
C ARG A 45 -8.97 8.14 -4.57
N LEU A 46 -8.67 7.35 -3.53
CA LEU A 46 -7.32 6.88 -3.25
C LEU A 46 -7.21 5.44 -3.72
N VAL A 47 -6.17 5.16 -4.51
CA VAL A 47 -5.83 3.83 -4.98
C VAL A 47 -4.35 3.56 -4.72
N ILE A 48 -4.05 2.31 -4.39
CA ILE A 48 -2.71 1.86 -4.02
C ILE A 48 -2.29 0.83 -5.06
N PRO A 49 -1.16 1.02 -5.77
CA PRO A 49 -0.63 -0.02 -6.64
C PRO A 49 -0.27 -1.26 -5.82
N ALA A 50 -0.71 -2.47 -6.21
CA ALA A 50 -0.40 -3.68 -5.43
C ALA A 50 1.11 -3.92 -5.27
N ARG A 51 1.91 -3.50 -6.25
CA ARG A 51 3.38 -3.54 -6.21
C ARG A 51 4.03 -2.77 -5.05
N VAL A 52 3.28 -1.90 -4.37
CA VAL A 52 3.77 -1.14 -3.21
C VAL A 52 4.17 -2.08 -2.08
N LEU A 53 3.29 -3.02 -1.73
CA LEU A 53 3.52 -3.98 -0.64
C LEU A 53 4.68 -4.91 -1.00
N ASP A 54 4.72 -5.41 -2.24
CA ASP A 54 5.81 -6.23 -2.76
C ASP A 54 7.17 -5.52 -2.59
N ARG A 55 7.26 -4.24 -2.93
CA ARG A 55 8.52 -3.47 -2.79
C ARG A 55 8.92 -3.21 -1.35
N MET A 56 7.96 -2.93 -0.47
CA MET A 56 8.24 -2.76 0.96
C MET A 56 8.79 -4.05 1.57
N GLY A 57 8.16 -5.18 1.25
CA GLY A 57 8.62 -6.50 1.69
C GLY A 57 10.02 -6.83 1.19
N GLU A 58 10.28 -6.61 -0.10
CA GLU A 58 11.60 -6.83 -0.71
C GLU A 58 12.69 -5.97 -0.05
N ALA A 59 12.41 -4.69 0.23
CA ALA A 59 13.37 -3.83 0.91
C ALA A 59 13.65 -4.29 2.35
N ALA A 60 12.63 -4.72 3.09
CA ALA A 60 12.82 -5.23 4.45
C ALA A 60 13.69 -6.50 4.45
N ILE A 61 13.44 -7.42 3.51
CA ILE A 61 14.21 -8.66 3.35
C ILE A 61 15.66 -8.35 2.94
N SER A 62 15.86 -7.53 1.91
CA SER A 62 17.19 -7.24 1.37
C SER A 62 18.08 -6.43 2.31
N THR A 63 17.50 -5.52 3.10
CA THR A 63 18.25 -4.69 4.04
C THR A 63 18.40 -5.31 5.43
N GLY A 64 17.55 -6.29 5.78
CA GLY A 64 17.54 -6.92 7.10
C GLY A 64 17.18 -5.97 8.25
N ARG A 65 16.55 -4.82 7.96
CA ARG A 65 16.13 -3.83 8.96
C ARG A 65 14.65 -3.53 8.88
N VAL A 66 14.14 -2.83 9.89
CA VAL A 66 12.82 -2.21 9.82
C VAL A 66 12.85 -1.16 8.71
N VAL A 67 11.89 -1.29 7.79
CA VAL A 67 11.64 -0.33 6.72
C VAL A 67 10.28 0.28 6.95
N THR A 68 10.22 1.61 6.90
CA THR A 68 8.97 2.35 7.12
C THR A 68 8.28 2.63 5.78
N ALA A 69 6.95 2.63 5.77
CA ALA A 69 6.19 2.93 4.55
C ALA A 69 6.46 4.35 4.01
N ALA A 70 6.87 5.28 4.90
CA ALA A 70 7.23 6.64 4.55
C ALA A 70 8.43 6.69 3.57
N GLU A 71 9.36 5.73 3.65
CA GLU A 71 10.51 5.64 2.74
C GLU A 71 10.10 5.40 1.27
N PHE A 72 8.88 4.93 1.03
CA PHE A 72 8.32 4.69 -0.30
C PHE A 72 7.31 5.76 -0.73
N SER A 73 7.04 6.72 0.15
CA SER A 73 6.18 7.86 -0.16
C SER A 73 7.06 8.94 -0.77
N GLY A 74 6.74 9.39 -1.98
CA GLY A 74 7.43 10.54 -2.56
C GLY A 74 7.06 11.80 -1.77
N GLU A 75 8.04 12.67 -1.52
CA GLU A 75 7.76 14.07 -1.18
C GLU A 75 6.83 14.59 -2.27
N ALA A 76 5.56 14.81 -1.94
CA ALA A 76 4.62 15.40 -2.88
C ALA A 76 5.18 16.80 -3.23
N SER A 77 5.85 16.88 -4.39
CA SER A 77 6.32 18.13 -4.98
C SER A 77 5.17 19.10 -5.18
#